data_AF-M6RT99-F1
#
_entry.id   AF-M6RT99-F1
#
_cell.length_a   1.000
_cell.length_b   1.000
_cell.length_c   1.000
_cell.angle_alpha   90.00
_cell.angle_beta   90.00
_cell.angle_gamma   90.00
#
_symmetry.space_group_name_H-M   'P 1'
#
loop_
_entity.id
_entity.type
_entity.pdbx_description
1 polymer ?
#
loop_
_entity_poly.entity_id
_entity_poly.type
_entity_poly.pdbx_seq_one_letter_code
_entity_poly.pdbx_strand_id
1 'polypeptide(L)'
;MKLISWVVLSSALFLSFFFPWEMGGESWGYWSFTKILNETGHFVNLDRSPLYTLYLLPFSLIPYPYSTYLEYLLSMLIVLLAMNIFLVTEIKNVFAALVGTIIWIPIFQSFEPPVQKLGLASVLFAFTLRNSNVFLKNTVLHTVY
;
A
#
# COMPACT_ATOMS: atom_id res chain seq x y z
N MET A 1 -8.82 -13.56 5.66
CA MET A 1 -7.66 -14.14 4.94
C MET A 1 -7.15 -15.35 5.69
N LYS A 2 -6.71 -16.41 5.00
CA LYS A 2 -6.09 -17.58 5.66
C LYS A 2 -4.64 -17.26 6.01
N LEU A 3 -4.11 -17.83 7.11
CA LEU A 3 -2.71 -17.67 7.54
C LEU A 3 -1.70 -17.94 6.40
N ILE A 4 -2.02 -18.89 5.52
CA ILE A 4 -1.19 -19.25 4.37
C ILE A 4 -0.99 -18.08 3.40
N SER A 5 -2.00 -17.23 3.20
CA SER A 5 -1.92 -16.04 2.34
C SER A 5 -0.93 -15.03 2.90
N TRP A 6 -0.92 -14.85 4.22
CA TRP A 6 0.01 -13.96 4.91
C TRP A 6 1.46 -14.42 4.77
N VAL A 7 1.71 -15.70 4.99
CA VAL A 7 3.05 -16.28 4.86
C VAL A 7 3.55 -16.12 3.43
N VAL A 8 2.73 -16.43 2.43
CA VAL A 8 3.13 -16.34 1.01
C VAL A 8 3.44 -14.90 0.61
N LEU A 9 2.59 -13.93 0.95
CA LEU A 9 2.82 -12.53 0.62
C LEU A 9 4.04 -11.95 1.33
N SER A 10 4.25 -12.32 2.59
CA SER A 10 5.44 -11.89 3.36
C SER A 10 6.73 -12.47 2.78
N SER A 11 6.72 -13.75 2.39
CA SER A 11 7.86 -14.39 1.73
C SER A 11 8.15 -13.75 0.36
N ALA A 12 7.11 -13.47 -0.43
CA ALA A 12 7.28 -12.81 -1.73
C ALA A 12 7.82 -11.38 -1.59
N LEU A 13 7.36 -10.64 -0.57
CA LEU A 13 7.89 -9.33 -0.22
C LEU A 13 9.35 -9.43 0.20
N PHE A 14 9.71 -10.39 1.05
CA PHE A 14 11.09 -10.62 1.47
C PHE A 14 12.00 -10.93 0.28
N LEU A 15 11.56 -11.77 -0.65
CA LEU A 15 12.30 -12.06 -1.88
C LEU A 15 12.49 -10.83 -2.76
N SER A 16 11.55 -9.87 -2.72
CA SER A 16 11.65 -8.63 -3.49
C SER A 16 12.84 -7.74 -3.08
N PHE A 17 13.34 -7.87 -1.84
CA PHE A 17 14.53 -7.13 -1.35
C PHE A 17 15.84 -7.59 -2.00
N PHE A 18 15.88 -8.77 -2.63
CA PHE A 18 17.05 -9.20 -3.40
C PHE A 18 17.17 -8.47 -4.74
N PHE A 19 16.17 -7.69 -5.13
CA PHE A 19 16.23 -6.81 -6.28
C PHE A 19 16.56 -5.38 -5.79
N PRO A 20 17.65 -4.76 -6.28
CA PRO A 20 18.05 -3.45 -5.83
C PRO A 20 16.95 -2.43 -6.16
N TRP A 21 16.42 -1.80 -5.11
CA TRP A 21 15.50 -0.68 -5.21
C TRP A 21 16.18 0.57 -4.69
N GLU A 22 16.13 1.63 -5.48
CA GLU A 22 16.69 2.94 -5.13
C GLU A 22 15.58 3.99 -5.14
N MET A 23 15.65 4.92 -4.19
CA MET A 23 14.78 6.09 -4.18
C MET A 23 15.19 7.05 -5.29
N GLY A 24 14.27 7.36 -6.20
CA GLY A 24 14.47 8.45 -7.14
C GLY A 24 14.12 9.82 -6.56
N GLY A 25 14.12 10.82 -7.44
CA GLY A 25 14.09 12.23 -7.05
C GLY A 25 12.78 12.67 -6.37
N GLU A 26 11.63 12.14 -6.78
CA GLU A 26 10.36 12.53 -6.16
C GLU A 26 10.24 11.99 -4.74
N SER A 27 10.73 10.76 -4.51
CA SER A 27 10.76 10.16 -3.18
C SER A 27 11.62 10.98 -2.22
N TRP A 28 12.82 11.39 -2.66
CA TRP A 28 13.69 12.29 -1.90
C TRP A 28 13.04 13.64 -1.61
N GLY A 29 12.27 14.18 -2.56
CA GLY A 29 11.48 15.39 -2.35
C GLY A 29 10.52 15.27 -1.16
N TYR A 30 9.77 14.17 -1.08
CA TYR A 30 8.86 13.92 0.04
C TYR A 30 9.56 13.77 1.39
N TRP A 31 10.73 13.12 1.43
CA TRP A 31 11.54 13.07 2.65
C TRP A 31 12.03 14.46 3.09
N SER A 32 12.42 15.30 2.14
CA SER A 32 12.80 16.69 2.42
C SER A 32 11.61 17.50 2.96
N PHE A 33 10.43 17.37 2.36
CA PHE A 33 9.21 18.01 2.85
C PHE A 33 8.84 17.55 4.26
N THR A 34 9.05 16.26 4.56
CA THR A 34 8.80 15.69 5.89
C THR A 34 9.75 16.26 6.93
N LYS A 35 11.03 16.42 6.58
CA LYS A 35 12.00 17.07 7.47
C LYS A 35 11.60 18.51 7.79
N ILE A 36 11.22 19.28 6.77
CA ILE A 36 10.77 20.67 6.97
C ILE A 36 9.49 20.72 7.82
N LEU A 37 8.54 19.81 7.59
CA LEU A 37 7.34 19.69 8.42
C LEU A 37 7.69 19.39 9.88
N ASN A 38 8.65 18.51 10.14
CA ASN A 38 9.09 18.16 11.50
C ASN A 38 9.78 19.34 12.21
N GLU A 39 10.56 20.14 11.46
CA GLU A 39 11.29 21.30 12.01
C GLU A 39 10.41 22.54 12.21
N THR A 40 9.48 22.79 11.29
CA THR A 40 8.71 24.04 11.25
C THR A 40 7.25 23.87 11.66
N GLY A 41 6.71 22.66 11.67
CA GLY A 41 5.29 22.39 11.85
C GLY A 41 4.41 22.78 10.64
N HIS A 42 5.02 23.21 9.53
CA HIS A 42 4.30 23.68 8.34
C HIS A 42 4.54 22.79 7.13
N PHE A 43 3.49 22.59 6.32
CA PHE A 43 3.61 21.91 5.04
C PHE A 43 4.29 22.82 4.02
N VAL A 44 5.32 22.29 3.35
CA VAL A 44 6.05 23.01 2.30
C VAL A 44 5.18 23.23 1.07
N ASN A 45 4.42 22.21 0.68
CA ASN A 45 3.58 22.26 -0.51
C ASN A 45 2.32 21.41 -0.28
N LEU A 46 1.16 22.06 -0.15
CA LEU A 46 -0.13 21.41 0.03
C LEU A 46 -0.63 20.71 -1.24
N ASP A 47 -0.12 21.07 -2.41
CA ASP A 47 -0.47 20.43 -3.69
C ASP A 47 0.26 19.10 -3.88
N ARG A 48 1.29 18.82 -3.05
CA ARG A 48 2.10 17.59 -3.09
C ARG A 48 1.73 16.65 -1.95
N SER A 49 0.56 16.01 -2.08
CA SER A 49 0.05 14.93 -1.21
C SER A 49 0.42 15.07 0.28
N PRO A 50 -0.10 16.07 1.01
CA PRO A 50 0.28 16.37 2.39
C PRO A 50 0.04 15.20 3.35
N LEU A 51 -0.95 14.35 3.06
CA LEU A 51 -1.19 13.11 3.81
C LEU A 51 -0.01 12.14 3.73
N TYR A 52 0.69 12.08 2.60
CA TYR A 52 1.88 11.26 2.47
C TYR A 52 3.06 11.83 3.26
N THR A 53 3.22 13.16 3.30
CA THR A 53 4.20 13.80 4.18
C THR A 53 3.93 13.49 5.65
N LEU A 54 2.67 13.50 6.08
CA LEU A 54 2.29 13.07 7.43
C LEU A 54 2.59 11.59 7.68
N TYR A 55 2.33 10.73 6.68
CA TYR A 55 2.66 9.31 6.76
C TYR A 55 4.17 9.07 6.94
N LEU A 56 5.03 9.91 6.37
CA LEU A 56 6.48 9.80 6.50
C LEU A 56 7.03 10.25 7.86
N LEU A 57 6.32 11.12 8.61
CA LEU A 57 6.77 11.64 9.90
C LEU A 57 7.24 10.56 10.89
N PRO A 58 6.47 9.50 11.20
CA PRO A 58 6.93 8.47 12.14
C PRO A 58 8.24 7.79 11.68
N PHE A 59 8.44 7.64 10.37
CA PHE A 59 9.68 7.06 9.84
C PHE A 59 10.85 8.04 9.89
N SER A 60 10.60 9.35 9.85
CA SER A 60 11.64 10.38 9.95
C SER A 60 12.34 10.41 11.30
N LEU A 61 11.73 9.80 12.33
CA LEU A 61 12.34 9.61 13.65
C LEU A 61 13.42 8.52 13.66
N ILE A 62 13.48 7.71 12.60
CA ILE A 62 14.43 6.60 12.46
C ILE A 62 15.62 7.07 11.61
N PRO A 63 16.87 6.75 11.98
CA PRO A 63 18.04 7.11 11.17
C PRO A 63 18.02 6.46 9.78
N TYR A 64 18.49 7.18 8.78
CA TYR A 64 18.81 6.64 7.45
C TYR A 64 19.94 5.58 7.56
N PRO A 65 19.92 4.48 6.80
CA PRO A 65 18.93 4.11 5.76
C PRO A 65 17.74 3.29 6.28
N TYR A 66 17.63 3.04 7.58
CA TYR A 66 16.57 2.17 8.12
C TYR A 66 15.17 2.75 7.91
N SER A 67 15.02 4.08 8.01
CA SER A 67 13.75 4.77 7.75
C SER A 67 13.20 4.49 6.36
N THR A 68 14.05 4.53 5.33
CA THR A 68 13.65 4.33 3.93
C THR A 68 13.29 2.88 3.65
N TYR A 69 14.02 1.92 4.22
CA TYR A 69 13.69 0.50 4.10
C TYR A 69 12.38 0.14 4.82
N LEU A 70 12.14 0.70 6.00
CA LEU A 70 10.90 0.44 6.76
C LEU A 70 9.68 1.05 6.09
N GLU A 71 9.79 2.28 5.58
CA GLU A 71 8.73 2.92 4.80
C GLU A 71 8.39 2.08 3.57
N TYR A 72 9.41 1.67 2.81
CA TYR A 72 9.22 0.85 1.62
C TYR A 72 8.55 -0.48 1.96
N LEU A 73 9.01 -1.16 3.01
CA LEU A 73 8.46 -2.44 3.47
C LEU A 73 6.98 -2.28 3.85
N LEU A 74 6.63 -1.24 4.61
CA LEU A 74 5.25 -1.02 5.03
C LEU A 74 4.35 -0.64 3.85
N SER A 75 4.80 0.29 3.00
CA SER A 75 4.06 0.72 1.81
C SER A 75 3.79 -0.44 0.85
N MET A 76 4.78 -1.32 0.65
CA MET A 76 4.63 -2.55 -0.15
C MET A 76 3.67 -3.54 0.51
N LEU A 77 3.77 -3.75 1.82
CA LEU A 77 2.85 -4.64 2.54
C LEU A 77 1.41 -4.16 2.41
N ILE A 78 1.16 -2.85 2.61
CA ILE A 78 -0.17 -2.25 2.51
C ILE A 78 -0.77 -2.48 1.11
N VAL A 79 -0.03 -2.19 0.04
CA VAL A 79 -0.56 -2.34 -1.33
C VAL A 79 -0.77 -3.80 -1.71
N LEU A 80 0.12 -4.72 -1.30
CA LEU A 80 -0.04 -6.15 -1.57
C LEU A 80 -1.25 -6.73 -0.84
N LEU A 81 -1.49 -6.31 0.40
CA LEU A 81 -2.67 -6.72 1.16
C LEU A 81 -3.95 -6.18 0.54
N ALA A 82 -3.99 -4.88 0.20
CA ALA A 82 -5.14 -4.26 -0.45
C ALA A 82 -5.47 -4.95 -1.78
N MET A 83 -4.46 -5.24 -2.60
CA MET A 83 -4.61 -5.96 -3.86
C MET A 83 -5.11 -7.38 -3.64
N ASN A 84 -4.56 -8.12 -2.68
CA ASN A 84 -4.99 -9.49 -2.41
C ASN A 84 -6.44 -9.55 -1.94
N ILE A 85 -6.81 -8.66 -1.01
CA ILE A 85 -8.19 -8.57 -0.49
C ILE A 85 -9.16 -8.29 -1.64
N PHE A 86 -8.86 -7.28 -2.47
CA PHE A 86 -9.68 -6.92 -3.63
C PHE A 86 -9.82 -8.10 -4.61
N LEU A 87 -8.72 -8.76 -4.97
CA LEU A 87 -8.78 -9.91 -5.89
C LEU A 87 -9.53 -11.10 -5.29
N VAL A 88 -9.44 -11.35 -3.98
CA VAL A 88 -10.21 -12.40 -3.31
C VAL A 88 -11.71 -12.08 -3.40
N THR A 89 -12.12 -10.82 -3.23
CA THR A 89 -13.54 -10.45 -3.32
C THR A 89 -14.09 -10.57 -4.73
N GLU A 90 -13.30 -10.22 -5.75
CA GLU A 90 -13.75 -10.26 -7.15
C GLU A 90 -13.67 -11.67 -7.76
N ILE A 91 -12.57 -12.40 -7.57
CA ILE A 91 -12.34 -13.70 -8.19
C ILE A 91 -13.00 -14.84 -7.39
N LYS A 92 -13.23 -14.66 -6.08
CA LYS A 92 -13.74 -15.69 -5.15
C LYS A 92 -12.87 -16.97 -5.08
N ASN A 93 -11.63 -16.91 -5.57
CA ASN A 93 -10.64 -17.98 -5.46
C ASN A 93 -9.35 -17.43 -4.85
N VAL A 94 -9.02 -17.92 -3.66
CA VAL A 94 -7.87 -17.44 -2.87
C VAL A 94 -6.54 -17.73 -3.56
N PHE A 95 -6.39 -18.88 -4.21
CA PHE A 95 -5.16 -19.24 -4.89
C PHE A 95 -4.91 -18.36 -6.11
N ALA A 96 -5.94 -18.18 -6.94
CA ALA A 96 -5.85 -17.29 -8.11
C ALA A 96 -5.56 -15.84 -7.70
N ALA A 97 -6.18 -15.35 -6.62
CA ALA A 97 -5.92 -14.01 -6.08
C ALA A 97 -4.48 -13.85 -5.58
N LEU A 98 -3.90 -14.87 -4.93
CA LEU A 98 -2.50 -14.86 -4.49
C LEU A 98 -1.54 -14.79 -5.67
N VAL A 99 -1.72 -15.65 -6.68
CA VAL A 99 -0.90 -15.64 -7.90
C VAL A 99 -1.01 -14.29 -8.60
N GLY A 100 -2.24 -13.77 -8.74
CA GLY A 100 -2.48 -12.45 -9.30
C GLY A 100 -1.72 -11.36 -8.53
N THR A 101 -1.79 -11.35 -7.20
CA THR A 101 -1.08 -10.36 -6.37
C THR A 101 0.45 -10.43 -6.56
N ILE A 102 1.02 -11.63 -6.61
CA ILE A 102 2.47 -11.84 -6.76
C ILE A 102 2.97 -11.30 -8.11
N ILE A 103 2.21 -11.51 -9.19
CA ILE A 103 2.55 -11.02 -10.53
C ILE A 103 2.71 -9.49 -10.57
N TRP A 104 2.00 -8.77 -9.70
CA TRP A 104 2.10 -7.31 -9.61
C TRP A 104 3.30 -6.79 -8.82
N ILE A 105 4.04 -7.65 -8.09
CA ILE A 105 5.18 -7.22 -7.26
C ILE A 105 6.20 -6.42 -8.08
N PRO A 106 6.71 -6.89 -9.25
CA PRO A 106 7.70 -6.13 -10.02
C PRO A 106 7.21 -4.73 -10.40
N ILE A 107 5.92 -4.61 -10.75
CA ILE A 107 5.31 -3.32 -11.10
C ILE A 107 5.30 -2.39 -9.89
N PHE A 108 4.94 -2.89 -8.70
CA PHE A 108 4.96 -2.10 -7.47
C PHE A 108 6.37 -1.72 -7.04
N GLN A 109 7.41 -2.47 -7.39
CA GLN A 109 8.79 -2.05 -7.13
C GLN A 109 9.16 -0.81 -7.95
N SER A 110 8.66 -0.71 -9.18
CA SER A 110 8.90 0.42 -10.08
C SER A 110 8.05 1.66 -9.81
N PHE A 111 7.07 1.60 -8.90
CA PHE A 111 6.20 2.73 -8.59
C PHE A 111 6.95 3.80 -7.80
N GLU A 112 7.07 4.97 -8.41
CA GLU A 112 7.66 6.16 -7.81
C GLU A 112 6.77 7.39 -8.06
N PRO A 113 6.45 8.20 -7.02
CA PRO A 113 6.81 8.05 -5.61
C PRO A 113 5.93 7.00 -4.90
N PRO A 114 6.34 6.47 -3.73
CA PRO A 114 5.58 5.43 -3.02
C PRO A 114 4.15 5.86 -2.63
N VAL A 115 3.86 7.16 -2.61
CA VAL A 115 2.49 7.70 -2.51
C VAL A 115 1.53 7.09 -3.52
N GLN A 116 1.98 6.75 -4.73
CA GLN A 116 1.15 6.11 -5.75
C GLN A 116 0.72 4.70 -5.32
N LYS A 117 1.59 3.95 -4.63
CA LYS A 117 1.29 2.62 -4.08
C LYS A 117 0.18 2.72 -3.02
N LEU A 118 0.31 3.70 -2.12
CA LEU A 118 -0.68 3.95 -1.06
C LEU A 118 -1.99 4.52 -1.62
N GLY A 119 -1.93 5.36 -2.65
CA GLY A 119 -3.09 5.84 -3.38
C GLY A 119 -3.86 4.68 -4.02
N LEU A 120 -3.16 3.77 -4.71
CA LEU A 120 -3.75 2.56 -5.27
C LEU A 120 -4.38 1.68 -4.17
N ALA A 121 -3.68 1.47 -3.05
CA ALA A 121 -4.21 0.69 -1.93
C ALA A 121 -5.52 1.30 -1.39
N SER A 122 -5.59 2.63 -1.29
CA SER A 122 -6.78 3.35 -0.86
C SER A 122 -7.96 3.16 -1.82
N VAL A 123 -7.70 3.22 -3.13
CA VAL A 123 -8.71 3.00 -4.19
C VAL A 123 -9.22 1.56 -4.15
N LEU A 124 -8.33 0.58 -4.06
CA LEU A 124 -8.69 -0.84 -3.99
C LEU A 124 -9.52 -1.14 -2.74
N PHE A 125 -9.16 -0.55 -1.61
CA PHE A 125 -9.91 -0.68 -0.37
C PHE A 125 -11.31 -0.07 -0.48
N ALA A 126 -11.42 1.13 -1.07
CA ALA A 126 -12.72 1.78 -1.30
C ALA A 126 -13.65 0.95 -2.20
N PHE A 127 -13.11 0.35 -3.28
CA PHE A 127 -13.88 -0.55 -4.15
C PHE A 127 -14.33 -1.80 -3.41
N THR A 128 -13.44 -2.41 -2.63
CA THR A 128 -13.75 -3.60 -1.82
C THR A 128 -14.91 -3.31 -0.87
N LEU A 129 -14.86 -2.18 -0.14
CA LEU A 129 -15.92 -1.77 0.78
C LEU A 129 -17.25 -1.48 0.07
N ARG A 130 -17.19 -0.84 -1.11
CA ARG A 130 -18.38 -0.57 -1.91
C ARG A 130 -19.05 -1.87 -2.35
N ASN A 131 -18.27 -2.83 -2.84
CA ASN A 131 -18.79 -4.10 -3.34
C ASN A 131 -19.34 -4.98 -2.21
N SER A 132 -18.72 -4.97 -1.02
CA SER A 132 -19.26 -5.67 0.15
C SER A 132 -20.59 -5.08 0.63
N ASN A 133 -20.76 -3.76 0.58
CA ASN A 133 -22.01 -3.11 0.97
C ASN A 133 -23.15 -3.39 -0.04
N VAL A 134 -22.84 -3.45 -1.34
CA VAL A 134 -23.81 -3.87 -2.36
C VAL A 134 -24.24 -5.33 -2.14
N PHE A 135 -23.28 -6.21 -1.81
CA PHE A 135 -23.58 -7.60 -1.49
C PHE A 135 -24.54 -7.72 -0.30
N LEU A 136 -24.24 -7.05 0.83
CA LEU A 136 -25.10 -7.03 2.02
C LEU A 136 -26.51 -6.52 1.71
N LYS A 137 -26.64 -5.45 0.92
CA LYS A 137 -27.93 -4.87 0.55
C LYS A 137 -28.79 -5.84 -0.28
N ASN A 138 -28.17 -6.57 -1.21
CA ASN A 138 -28.88 -7.56 -2.02
C ASN A 138 -29.30 -8.79 -1.20
N THR A 139 -28.50 -9.23 -0.21
CA THR A 139 -28.87 -10.36 0.66
C THR A 139 -30.09 -10.04 1.54
N VAL A 140 -30.18 -8.80 2.06
CA VAL A 140 -31.33 -8.35 2.86
C VAL A 140 -32.61 -8.28 2.02
N LEU A 141 -32.53 -7.83 0.77
CA LEU A 141 -33.70 -7.76 -0.10
C LEU A 141 -34.23 -9.15 -0.48
N HIS A 142 -33.38 -10.17 -0.58
CA HIS A 142 -33.78 -11.55 -0.89
C HIS A 142 -34.27 -12.36 0.33
N THR A 143 -34.13 -11.85 1.55
CA THR A 143 -34.64 -12.52 2.77
C THR A 143 -36.00 -11.99 3.23
N VAL A 144 -36.52 -10.95 2.59
CA VAL A 144 -37.78 -10.27 2.95
C VAL A 144 -38.93 -10.61 1.98
N TYR A 145 -38.69 -11.46 0.98
CA TYR A 145 -39.70 -12.04 0.09
C TYR A 145 -39.63 -13.56 0.17
#